data_AF-A0A2E7LN52-F1
#
_entry.id   AF-A0A2E7LN52-F1
#
_cell.length_a   1.000
_cell.length_b   1.000
_cell.length_c   1.000
_cell.angle_alpha   90.00
_cell.angle_beta   90.00
_cell.angle_gamma   90.00
#
_symmetry.space_group_name_H-M   'P 1'
#
loop_
_entity.id
_entity.type
_entity.pdbx_description
1 polymer ?
#
loop_
_entity_poly.entity_id
_entity_poly.type
_entity_poly.pdbx_seq_one_letter_code
_entity_poly.pdbx_strand_id
1 'polypeptide(L)'
;MTQSDVSEYYGDLNYDRSDLLPPYPFGVDFELSEIPIDCERTKIGWAFGASRQWRGPEGLHIREYHGRYFGHYDRVDPRKNLIGHWILDAPFELAVGSTGVIGMFASLTTNAPAAVTWITATLVASIATSTVARRIFS
;
A
#
# COMPACT_ATOMS: atom_id res chain seq x y z
N MET A 1 7.78 -17.37 -16.60
CA MET A 1 6.74 -16.52 -16.00
C MET A 1 5.78 -16.16 -17.11
N THR A 2 4.57 -16.70 -17.04
CA THR A 2 3.54 -16.56 -18.08
C THR A 2 2.75 -15.26 -17.87
N GLN A 3 2.04 -14.79 -18.90
CA GLN A 3 1.27 -13.53 -18.82
C GLN A 3 0.17 -13.58 -17.73
N SER A 4 -0.35 -14.77 -17.42
CA SER A 4 -1.25 -15.00 -16.30
C SER A 4 -0.56 -14.82 -14.93
N ASP A 5 0.69 -15.27 -14.80
CA ASP A 5 1.44 -15.12 -13.53
C ASP A 5 1.76 -13.64 -13.25
N VAL A 6 1.92 -12.83 -14.30
CA VAL A 6 2.17 -11.38 -14.19
C VAL A 6 0.88 -10.65 -13.80
N SER A 7 -0.26 -11.01 -14.39
CA SER A 7 -1.58 -10.44 -14.05
C SER A 7 -2.03 -10.82 -12.64
N GLU A 8 -1.76 -12.05 -12.20
CA GLU A 8 -2.05 -12.48 -10.83
C GLU A 8 -1.15 -11.78 -9.79
N TYR A 9 0.12 -11.53 -10.15
CA TYR A 9 1.09 -10.90 -9.24
C TYR A 9 0.92 -9.38 -9.11
N TYR A 10 0.52 -8.68 -10.19
CA TYR A 10 0.41 -7.22 -10.25
C TYR A 10 -1.04 -6.68 -10.27
N GLY A 11 -2.05 -7.55 -10.23
CA GLY A 11 -3.38 -7.17 -10.68
C GLY A 11 -3.40 -7.06 -12.21
N ASP A 12 -4.59 -7.02 -12.82
CA ASP A 12 -4.68 -6.89 -14.27
C ASP A 12 -4.22 -5.49 -14.71
N LEU A 13 -2.93 -5.37 -15.03
CA LEU A 13 -2.31 -4.16 -15.56
C LEU A 13 -2.88 -3.76 -16.93
N ASN A 14 -3.58 -4.68 -17.60
CA ASN A 14 -4.22 -4.46 -18.90
C ASN A 14 -5.72 -4.19 -18.78
N TYR A 15 -6.27 -4.08 -17.57
CA TYR A 15 -7.66 -3.71 -17.39
C TYR A 15 -7.87 -2.26 -17.87
N ASP A 16 -8.75 -2.11 -18.85
CA ASP A 16 -9.08 -0.81 -19.45
C ASP A 16 -9.92 0.02 -18.48
N ARG A 17 -9.24 0.91 -17.74
CA ARG A 17 -9.88 1.83 -16.78
C ARG A 17 -10.57 3.02 -17.46
N SER A 18 -10.67 3.05 -18.79
CA SER A 18 -11.37 4.11 -19.51
C SER A 18 -12.85 4.19 -19.18
N ASP A 19 -13.45 3.09 -18.70
CA ASP A 19 -14.84 3.02 -18.26
C ASP A 19 -15.05 3.59 -16.84
N LEU A 20 -13.99 3.74 -16.04
CA LEU A 20 -14.03 4.36 -14.72
C LEU A 20 -13.76 5.86 -14.87
N LEU A 21 -14.83 6.66 -14.97
CA LEU A 21 -14.74 8.11 -15.07
C LEU A 21 -14.43 8.77 -13.71
N PRO A 22 -13.47 9.72 -13.64
CA PRO A 22 -12.25 9.86 -14.45
C PRO A 22 -11.22 8.76 -14.11
N PRO A 23 -10.21 8.50 -14.96
CA PRO A 23 -9.15 7.55 -14.65
C PRO A 23 -8.36 8.07 -13.45
N TYR A 24 -8.75 7.66 -12.25
CA TYR A 24 -8.07 8.06 -11.03
C TYR A 24 -6.68 7.40 -11.02
N PRO A 25 -5.60 8.18 -10.90
CA PRO A 25 -4.28 7.60 -10.75
C PRO A 25 -4.23 6.74 -9.49
N PHE A 26 -3.47 5.65 -9.52
CA PHE A 26 -3.28 4.81 -8.34
C PHE A 26 -2.73 5.61 -7.16
N GLY A 27 -3.25 5.33 -5.97
CA GLY A 27 -2.88 6.00 -4.73
C GLY A 27 -3.31 7.46 -4.62
N VAL A 28 -4.09 7.99 -5.58
CA VAL A 28 -4.68 9.33 -5.49
C VAL A 28 -6.09 9.22 -4.93
N ASP A 29 -6.32 9.93 -3.82
CA ASP A 29 -7.63 9.97 -3.18
C ASP A 29 -8.62 10.80 -4.02
N PHE A 30 -9.85 10.30 -4.11
CA PHE A 30 -10.99 10.98 -4.71
C PHE A 30 -12.23 10.85 -3.84
N GLU A 31 -13.13 11.83 -3.93
CA GLU A 31 -14.37 11.81 -3.16
C GLU A 31 -15.45 11.04 -3.91
N LEU A 32 -16.17 10.18 -3.18
CA LEU A 32 -17.30 9.40 -3.66
C LEU A 32 -18.57 9.90 -2.97
N SER A 33 -19.66 10.03 -3.73
CA SER A 33 -20.99 10.35 -3.18
C SER A 33 -21.60 9.16 -2.43
N GLU A 34 -21.29 7.94 -2.88
CA GLU A 34 -21.81 6.70 -2.32
C GLU A 34 -20.82 5.54 -2.49
N ILE A 35 -21.06 4.46 -1.75
CA ILE A 35 -20.24 3.25 -1.81
C ILE A 35 -20.75 2.38 -2.97
N PRO A 36 -19.89 1.96 -3.92
CA PRO A 36 -20.28 1.04 -4.98
C PRO A 36 -20.83 -0.29 -4.43
N ILE A 37 -21.79 -0.89 -5.13
CA ILE A 37 -22.49 -2.09 -4.67
C ILE A 37 -21.58 -3.31 -4.46
N ASP A 38 -20.49 -3.39 -5.23
CA ASP A 38 -19.52 -4.48 -5.19
C ASP A 38 -18.42 -4.28 -4.12
N CYS A 39 -18.61 -3.36 -3.18
CA CYS A 39 -17.66 -3.08 -2.12
C CYS A 39 -17.99 -3.81 -0.82
N GLU A 40 -17.02 -4.54 -0.29
CA GLU A 40 -17.14 -5.24 0.98
C GLU A 40 -16.44 -4.49 2.12
N ARG A 41 -17.05 -4.47 3.30
CA ARG A 41 -16.43 -3.86 4.48
C ARG A 41 -15.16 -4.62 4.86
N THR A 42 -14.07 -3.89 5.12
CA THR A 42 -12.80 -4.50 5.52
C THR A 42 -12.19 -3.83 6.76
N LYS A 43 -11.31 -4.58 7.43
CA LYS A 43 -10.38 -4.06 8.44
C LYS A 43 -8.94 -3.98 7.90
N ILE A 44 -8.71 -4.40 6.65
CA ILE A 44 -7.39 -4.47 6.01
C ILE A 44 -7.05 -3.12 5.40
N GLY A 45 -5.98 -2.50 5.91
CA GLY A 45 -5.51 -1.19 5.51
C GLY A 45 -5.46 -0.23 6.69
N TRP A 46 -4.73 0.87 6.51
CA TRP A 46 -4.60 1.87 7.56
C TRP A 46 -5.84 2.78 7.59
N ALA A 47 -6.53 2.80 8.73
CA ALA A 47 -7.80 3.52 8.87
C ALA A 47 -7.65 5.05 8.82
N PHE A 48 -6.52 5.61 9.26
CA PHE A 48 -6.28 7.07 9.32
C PHE A 48 -7.41 7.86 10.02
N GLY A 49 -8.10 7.23 10.98
CA GLY A 49 -9.24 7.84 11.68
C GLY A 49 -10.58 7.68 10.97
N ALA A 50 -10.65 6.91 9.87
CA ALA A 50 -11.90 6.55 9.22
C ALA A 50 -12.79 5.74 10.16
N SER A 51 -14.09 6.03 10.15
CA SER A 51 -15.08 5.27 10.93
C SER A 51 -15.24 3.86 10.41
N ARG A 52 -15.14 3.69 9.08
CA ARG A 52 -15.32 2.43 8.36
C ARG A 52 -14.46 2.45 7.09
N GLN A 53 -14.11 1.25 6.62
CA GLN A 53 -13.35 1.05 5.38
C GLN A 53 -13.98 -0.07 4.55
N TRP A 54 -13.88 0.04 3.23
CA TRP A 54 -14.39 -0.95 2.27
C TRP A 54 -13.38 -1.22 1.18
N ARG A 55 -13.44 -2.42 0.60
CA ARG A 55 -12.66 -2.80 -0.57
C ARG A 55 -13.58 -3.27 -1.68
N GLY A 56 -13.41 -2.66 -2.84
CA GLY A 56 -14.11 -3.01 -4.06
C GLY A 56 -13.28 -3.93 -4.95
N PRO A 57 -13.73 -4.13 -6.20
CA PRO A 57 -12.92 -4.75 -7.23
C PRO A 57 -11.66 -3.91 -7.54
N GLU A 58 -10.68 -4.56 -8.17
CA GLU A 58 -9.52 -3.89 -8.78
C GLU A 58 -8.69 -2.98 -7.87
N GLY A 59 -8.59 -3.35 -6.59
CA GLY A 59 -7.79 -2.59 -5.63
C GLY A 59 -8.46 -1.31 -5.13
N LEU A 60 -9.74 -1.09 -5.43
CA LEU A 60 -10.50 0.02 -4.85
C LEU A 60 -10.52 -0.10 -3.32
N HIS A 61 -10.07 0.94 -2.64
CA HIS A 61 -10.11 1.05 -1.21
C HIS A 61 -10.80 2.36 -0.83
N ILE A 62 -11.84 2.26 -0.01
CA ILE A 62 -12.69 3.39 0.39
C ILE A 62 -12.62 3.57 1.90
N ARG A 63 -12.45 4.82 2.34
CA ARG A 63 -12.50 5.25 3.73
C ARG A 63 -13.68 6.19 3.94
N GLU A 64 -14.47 5.98 4.99
CA GLU A 64 -15.55 6.89 5.38
C GLU A 64 -15.11 7.77 6.56
N TYR A 65 -15.37 9.07 6.44
CA TYR A 65 -15.20 10.06 7.48
C TYR A 65 -16.50 10.85 7.64
N HIS A 66 -17.23 10.61 8.73
CA HIS A 66 -18.42 11.39 9.08
C HIS A 66 -19.44 11.57 7.93
N GLY A 67 -19.69 10.49 7.17
CA GLY A 67 -20.62 10.51 6.03
C GLY A 67 -20.03 10.98 4.70
N ARG A 68 -18.72 11.23 4.63
CA ARG A 68 -17.97 11.47 3.38
C ARG A 68 -17.13 10.25 3.02
N TYR A 69 -17.10 9.87 1.76
CA TYR A 69 -16.36 8.70 1.29
C TYR A 69 -15.17 9.13 0.43
N PHE A 70 -13.99 8.60 0.75
CA PHE A 70 -12.76 8.85 -0.01
C PHE A 70 -12.23 7.52 -0.52
N GLY A 71 -12.14 7.38 -1.83
CA GLY A 71 -11.60 6.20 -2.51
C GLY A 71 -10.22 6.46 -3.07
N HIS A 72 -9.39 5.43 -3.14
CA HIS A 72 -8.25 5.35 -4.05
C HIS A 72 -8.15 3.94 -4.61
N TYR A 73 -7.45 3.79 -5.73
CA TYR A 73 -7.09 2.49 -6.26
C TYR A 73 -5.68 2.12 -5.83
N ASP A 74 -5.54 0.96 -5.20
CA ASP A 74 -4.27 0.27 -5.01
C ASP A 74 -3.87 -0.40 -6.34
N ARG A 75 -2.57 -0.40 -6.71
CA ARG A 75 -2.08 -1.19 -7.84
C ARG A 75 -2.25 -2.68 -7.58
N VAL A 76 -1.96 -3.11 -6.36
CA VAL A 76 -2.00 -4.50 -5.93
C VAL A 76 -2.95 -4.64 -4.75
N ASP A 77 -3.95 -5.50 -4.90
CA ASP A 77 -4.88 -5.80 -3.82
C ASP A 77 -4.15 -6.60 -2.71
N PRO A 78 -4.05 -6.08 -1.47
CA PRO A 78 -3.40 -6.77 -0.37
C PRO A 78 -4.11 -8.07 0.04
N ARG A 79 -5.38 -8.27 -0.35
CA ARG A 79 -6.09 -9.55 -0.15
C ARG A 79 -5.53 -10.67 -1.02
N LYS A 80 -4.93 -10.33 -2.16
CA LYS A 80 -4.33 -11.26 -3.11
C LYS A 80 -2.82 -11.34 -2.93
N ASN A 81 -2.15 -10.19 -2.82
CA ASN A 81 -0.69 -10.10 -2.69
C ASN A 81 -0.28 -8.97 -1.73
N LEU A 82 -0.14 -9.33 -0.46
CA LEU A 82 0.25 -8.39 0.60
C LEU A 82 1.64 -7.78 0.39
N ILE A 83 2.61 -8.56 -0.11
CA ILE A 83 3.99 -8.09 -0.31
C ILE A 83 4.05 -7.11 -1.48
N GLY A 84 3.39 -7.42 -2.60
CA GLY A 84 3.30 -6.53 -3.75
C GLY A 84 2.65 -5.19 -3.41
N HIS A 85 1.54 -5.24 -2.66
CA HIS A 85 0.89 -4.04 -2.12
C HIS A 85 1.83 -3.21 -1.25
N TRP A 86 2.60 -3.86 -0.36
CA TRP A 86 3.54 -3.17 0.52
C TRP A 86 4.68 -2.46 -0.22
N ILE A 87 5.11 -2.98 -1.37
CA ILE A 87 6.20 -2.38 -2.16
C ILE A 87 5.69 -1.23 -3.04
N LEU A 88 4.52 -1.40 -3.66
CA LEU A 88 4.03 -0.53 -4.73
C LEU A 88 3.03 0.53 -4.27
N ASP A 89 2.23 0.22 -3.25
CA ASP A 89 1.10 1.06 -2.81
C ASP A 89 1.27 1.59 -1.40
N ALA A 90 2.10 0.96 -0.55
CA ALA A 90 2.31 1.48 0.79
C ALA A 90 2.95 2.88 0.76
N PRO A 91 2.44 3.82 1.58
CA PRO A 91 3.09 5.08 1.87
C PRO A 91 4.57 4.86 2.23
N PHE A 92 5.44 5.75 1.76
CA PHE A 92 6.88 5.68 2.02
C PHE A 92 7.20 5.58 3.51
N GLU A 93 6.44 6.29 4.32
CA GLU A 93 6.55 6.33 5.76
C GLU A 93 6.23 4.97 6.40
N LEU A 94 5.28 4.20 5.84
CA LEU A 94 4.94 2.87 6.33
C LEU A 94 5.96 1.82 5.89
N ALA A 95 6.49 1.91 4.67
CA ALA A 95 7.56 1.03 4.18
C ALA A 95 8.86 1.23 4.99
N VAL A 96 9.26 2.49 5.21
CA VAL A 96 10.43 2.87 6.01
C VAL A 96 10.22 2.61 7.50
N GLY A 97 9.03 2.93 8.02
CA GLY A 97 8.69 2.77 9.44
C GLY A 97 8.71 1.31 9.90
N SER A 98 8.19 0.38 9.09
CA SER A 98 8.17 -1.05 9.43
C SER A 98 9.58 -1.68 9.46
N THR A 99 10.49 -1.24 8.59
CA THR A 99 11.91 -1.64 8.66
C THR A 99 12.66 -1.03 9.84
N GLY A 100 12.28 0.18 10.27
CA GLY A 100 12.83 0.81 11.48
C GLY A 100 12.50 0.02 12.75
N VAL A 101 11.31 -0.58 12.81
CA VAL A 101 10.91 -1.49 13.90
C VAL A 101 11.81 -2.74 13.94
N ILE A 102 12.15 -3.32 12.79
CA ILE A 102 13.08 -4.47 12.70
C ILE A 102 14.48 -4.09 13.22
N GLY A 103 15.00 -2.93 12.81
CA GLY A 103 16.26 -2.39 13.33
C GLY A 103 16.24 -2.17 14.83
N MET A 104 15.12 -1.67 15.36
CA MET A 104 14.92 -1.48 16.80
C MET A 104 14.86 -2.81 17.55
N PHE A 105 14.17 -3.84 17.05
CA PHE A 105 14.18 -5.17 17.68
C PHE A 105 15.55 -5.84 17.63
N ALA A 106 16.26 -5.74 16.50
CA ALA A 106 17.65 -6.23 16.39
C ALA A 106 18.58 -5.51 17.37
N SER A 107 18.31 -4.22 17.66
CA SER A 107 19.10 -3.45 18.63
C SER A 107 18.96 -3.92 20.08
N LEU A 108 17.86 -4.61 20.45
CA LEU A 108 17.60 -5.07 21.82
C LEU A 108 18.50 -6.23 22.27
N THR A 109 19.20 -6.88 21.34
CA THR A 109 20.05 -8.05 21.62
C THR A 109 21.54 -7.71 21.64
N THR A 110 21.89 -6.43 21.58
CA THR A 110 23.27 -5.97 21.33
C THR A 110 23.67 -4.77 22.20
N ASN A 111 24.97 -4.45 22.23
CA ASN A 111 25.50 -3.27 22.93
C ASN A 111 25.17 -1.95 22.21
N ALA A 112 25.33 -0.82 22.90
CA ALA A 112 24.91 0.50 22.41
C ALA A 112 25.54 0.90 21.06
N PRO A 113 26.86 0.71 20.80
CA PRO A 113 27.43 1.00 19.49
C PRO A 113 26.80 0.19 18.36
N ALA A 114 26.64 -1.12 18.54
CA ALA A 114 26.06 -1.97 17.50
C ALA A 114 24.53 -1.78 17.37
N ALA A 115 23.83 -1.43 18.45
CA ALA A 115 22.42 -1.01 18.40
C ALA A 115 22.22 0.20 17.46
N VAL A 116 23.07 1.23 17.59
CA VAL A 116 23.06 2.40 16.71
C VAL A 116 23.33 1.99 15.25
N THR A 117 24.26 1.06 15.02
CA THR A 117 24.54 0.55 13.67
C THR A 117 23.33 -0.16 13.06
N TRP A 118 22.65 -1.03 13.80
CA TRP A 118 21.48 -1.76 13.28
C TRP A 118 20.30 -0.82 12.96
N ILE A 119 20.02 0.15 13.82
CA ILE A 119 18.96 1.14 13.58
C ILE A 119 19.29 1.99 12.35
N THR A 120 20.52 2.49 12.25
CA THR A 120 20.91 3.36 11.13
C THR A 120 21.00 2.60 9.80
N ALA A 121 21.55 1.38 9.79
CA ALA A 121 21.66 0.56 8.59
C ALA A 121 20.29 0.17 8.01
N THR A 122 19.35 -0.23 8.88
CA THR A 122 17.98 -0.59 8.46
C THR A 122 17.21 0.62 7.91
N LEU A 123 17.37 1.80 8.53
CA LEU A 123 16.77 3.03 8.02
C LEU A 123 17.32 3.40 6.63
N VAL A 124 18.64 3.41 6.44
CA VAL A 124 19.26 3.74 5.15
C VAL A 124 18.87 2.74 4.07
N ALA A 125 18.89 1.43 4.38
CA ALA A 125 18.48 0.38 3.46
C ALA A 125 17.02 0.56 3.02
N SER A 126 16.12 0.88 3.95
CA SER A 126 14.70 1.08 3.64
C SER A 126 14.44 2.26 2.71
N ILE A 127 15.13 3.38 2.91
CA ILE A 127 15.05 4.56 2.05
C ILE A 127 15.56 4.22 0.65
N ALA A 128 16.71 3.54 0.56
CA ALA A 128 17.31 3.14 -0.71
C ALA A 128 16.41 2.17 -1.49
N THR A 129 15.94 1.10 -0.85
CA THR A 129 15.04 0.11 -1.46
C THR A 129 13.74 0.76 -1.91
N SER A 130 13.14 1.62 -1.08
CA SER A 130 11.89 2.28 -1.42
C SER A 130 12.05 3.26 -2.59
N THR A 131 13.18 3.99 -2.66
CA THR A 131 13.47 4.91 -3.77
C THR A 131 13.72 4.15 -5.08
N VAL A 132 14.48 3.05 -5.03
CA VAL A 132 14.77 2.21 -6.20
C VAL A 132 13.50 1.52 -6.69
N ALA A 133 12.69 0.94 -5.80
CA ALA A 133 11.42 0.32 -6.16
C ALA A 133 10.50 1.33 -6.86
N ARG A 134 10.31 2.52 -6.29
CA ARG A 134 9.48 3.56 -6.91
C ARG A 134 9.97 3.98 -8.30
N ARG A 135 11.28 3.99 -8.56
CA ARG A 135 11.83 4.31 -9.90
C ARG A 135 11.67 3.19 -10.92
N ILE A 136 11.75 1.93 -10.49
CA ILE A 136 11.59 0.78 -11.38
C ILE A 136 10.11 0.61 -11.76
N PHE A 137 9.20 0.98 -10.87
CA PHE A 137 7.77 0.73 -11.00
C PHE A 137 6.90 1.99 -11.18
N SER A 138 7.53 3.16 -11.41
CA SER A 138 6.85 4.40 -11.87
C SER A 138 6.77 4.45 -13.40
#